data_AF-A0A3A0FI56-F1
#
_entry.id   AF-A0A3A0FI56-F1
#
_cell.length_a   1.000
_cell.length_b   1.000
_cell.length_c   1.000
_cell.angle_alpha   90.00
_cell.angle_beta   90.00
_cell.angle_gamma   90.00
#
_symmetry.space_group_name_H-M   'P 1'
#
loop_
_entity.id
_entity.type
_entity.pdbx_description
1 polymer ?
#
loop_
_entity_poly.entity_id
_entity_poly.type
_entity_poly.pdbx_seq_one_letter_code
_entity_poly.pdbx_strand_id
1 'polypeptide(L)'
;ASEARLASLVAVAKGQVSHQHWFMLNRSLTDSAGGKALLSWSATMFEYLMPLLVMRDFAGTLLSDTYRAVVKAQQVYGRKRGVPWGVSESAYSGVDFEKTYQYRAFGVPGLGLKRGLSDDLVISPYSTFLALPVSPKGCISNVRRLEKLGVRGEYGFYEAVDFTQDRLSAEEKFHIVKSFLAHHQGMSLVSINNYLNDNIVQKRFHSDPSIKSCDLLLQERFPSKIPVLVPHQAELLALEQEELEMRAERSERIKTPFSATPRARVISNGRYTVMLDSAGAGTSMLDGDLTLTRWREDSISNMSGHFIYLRDLESGRFWSSAYLPSQVEPDDYEVFFNPDKIEYRRRDHSIALHTEVTVSPEDNVEIRNLTVTNLSGRLRELEVTSYGEVALAPRRADLAHQAFSKLFISSEYLSDYDALIFMRRKRSEKEKPLFMAHMISMPIVWAPVQYETNRANFLGRGRRACNPAAFDTFAPLTKSVGTVLDPVFALRTKVEVDPGASQTVTFITLIAEGRDELINLIKKYHERHNIT
;
A
#
# COMPACT_ATOMS: atom_id res chain seq x y z
N ALA A 1 -32.22 -0.44 -5.49
CA ALA A 1 -32.22 -1.07 -4.15
C ALA A 1 -33.09 -0.36 -3.10
N SER A 2 -34.09 0.44 -3.49
CA SER A 2 -34.84 1.31 -2.57
C SER A 2 -35.88 0.57 -1.73
N GLU A 3 -36.28 1.20 -0.63
CA GLU A 3 -37.41 0.92 0.24
C GLU A 3 -38.76 0.86 -0.50
N ALA A 4 -38.88 1.58 -1.62
CA ALA A 4 -40.05 1.56 -2.49
C ALA A 4 -40.43 0.16 -2.97
N ARG A 5 -39.50 -0.80 -2.95
CA ARG A 5 -39.79 -2.20 -3.27
C ARG A 5 -40.82 -2.83 -2.33
N LEU A 6 -40.87 -2.43 -1.05
CA LEU A 6 -41.90 -2.94 -0.13
C LEU A 6 -43.29 -2.50 -0.60
N ALA A 7 -43.45 -1.23 -0.97
CA ALA A 7 -44.71 -0.72 -1.51
C ALA A 7 -45.09 -1.46 -2.81
N SER A 8 -44.11 -1.70 -3.71
CA SER A 8 -44.32 -2.48 -4.93
C SER A 8 -44.78 -3.91 -4.64
N LEU A 9 -44.17 -4.61 -3.67
CA LEU A 9 -44.57 -5.96 -3.29
C LEU A 9 -46.02 -5.99 -2.80
N VAL A 10 -46.38 -5.04 -1.92
CA VAL A 10 -47.74 -4.93 -1.36
C VAL A 10 -48.76 -4.59 -2.45
N ALA A 11 -48.41 -3.72 -3.40
CA ALA A 11 -49.29 -3.35 -4.50
C ALA A 11 -49.57 -4.55 -5.44
N VAL A 12 -48.54 -5.35 -5.74
CA VAL A 12 -48.69 -6.60 -6.51
C VAL A 12 -49.56 -7.60 -5.74
N ALA A 13 -49.27 -7.81 -4.44
CA ALA A 13 -50.02 -8.75 -3.61
C ALA A 13 -51.51 -8.38 -3.49
N LYS A 14 -51.83 -7.08 -3.46
CA LYS A 14 -53.22 -6.58 -3.46
C LYS A 14 -53.88 -6.59 -4.85
N GLY A 15 -53.17 -6.99 -5.90
CA GLY A 15 -53.67 -6.94 -7.28
C GLY A 15 -53.88 -5.52 -7.83
N GLN A 16 -53.29 -4.50 -7.19
CA GLN A 16 -53.37 -3.11 -7.66
C GLN A 16 -52.52 -2.87 -8.91
N VAL A 17 -51.46 -3.66 -9.07
CA VAL A 17 -50.57 -3.67 -10.24
C VAL A 17 -50.20 -5.11 -10.60
N SER A 18 -49.79 -5.35 -11.84
CA SER A 18 -49.34 -6.67 -12.27
C SER A 18 -47.94 -7.00 -11.73
N HIS A 19 -47.57 -8.29 -11.70
CA HIS A 19 -46.22 -8.73 -11.29
C HIS A 19 -45.09 -8.14 -12.15
N GLN A 20 -45.39 -7.70 -13.39
CA GLN A 20 -44.41 -7.04 -14.26
C GLN A 20 -43.86 -5.75 -13.63
N HIS A 21 -44.65 -5.06 -12.80
CA HIS A 21 -44.23 -3.87 -12.05
C HIS A 21 -42.95 -4.11 -11.24
N TRP A 22 -42.82 -5.28 -10.62
CA TRP A 22 -41.65 -5.65 -9.82
C TRP A 22 -40.34 -5.66 -10.63
N PHE A 23 -40.43 -6.08 -11.89
CA PHE A 23 -39.30 -6.19 -12.81
C PHE A 23 -38.98 -4.87 -13.53
N MET A 24 -39.87 -3.88 -13.48
CA MET A 24 -39.61 -2.52 -13.96
C MET A 24 -38.73 -1.71 -13.01
N LEU A 25 -38.59 -2.16 -11.75
CA LEU A 25 -37.67 -1.56 -10.79
C LEU A 25 -36.23 -1.73 -11.28
N ASN A 26 -35.48 -0.64 -11.37
CA ASN A 26 -34.11 -0.67 -11.89
C ASN A 26 -33.18 -1.59 -11.07
N ARG A 27 -32.32 -2.34 -11.77
CA ARG A 27 -31.31 -3.28 -11.24
C ARG A 27 -29.87 -2.80 -11.47
N SER A 28 -29.62 -1.49 -11.51
CA SER A 28 -28.26 -0.93 -11.57
C SER A 28 -27.39 -1.49 -10.45
N LEU A 29 -26.22 -2.02 -10.82
CA LEU A 29 -25.26 -2.66 -9.92
C LEU A 29 -23.99 -1.82 -9.80
N THR A 30 -23.31 -1.95 -8.67
CA THR A 30 -21.98 -1.40 -8.44
C THR A 30 -21.07 -2.42 -7.74
N ASP A 31 -19.76 -2.27 -7.92
CA ASP A 31 -18.77 -3.00 -7.14
C ASP A 31 -18.50 -2.24 -5.83
N SER A 32 -18.51 -2.97 -4.72
CA SER A 32 -18.23 -2.44 -3.40
C SER A 32 -17.20 -3.31 -2.67
N ALA A 33 -16.66 -2.80 -1.57
CA ALA A 33 -15.74 -3.57 -0.72
C ALA A 33 -16.34 -4.87 -0.15
N GLY A 34 -17.67 -5.06 -0.25
CA GLY A 34 -18.38 -6.28 0.13
C GLY A 34 -18.83 -7.16 -1.03
N GLY A 35 -18.42 -6.85 -2.26
CA GLY A 35 -18.89 -7.49 -3.49
C GLY A 35 -19.91 -6.63 -4.25
N LYS A 36 -20.65 -7.26 -5.16
CA LYS A 36 -21.64 -6.57 -6.00
C LYS A 36 -22.89 -6.22 -5.19
N ALA A 37 -23.33 -4.97 -5.31
CA ALA A 37 -24.53 -4.47 -4.65
C ALA A 37 -25.43 -3.73 -5.65
N LEU A 38 -26.74 -3.77 -5.44
CA LEU A 38 -27.65 -2.86 -6.13
C LEU A 38 -27.39 -1.41 -5.70
N LEU A 39 -27.41 -0.50 -6.65
CA LEU A 39 -27.37 0.93 -6.39
C LEU A 39 -28.70 1.43 -5.80
N SER A 40 -28.58 2.44 -4.97
CA SER A 40 -29.70 3.24 -4.45
C SER A 40 -29.49 4.70 -4.83
N TRP A 41 -30.49 5.54 -4.58
CA TRP A 41 -30.36 6.96 -4.91
C TRP A 41 -29.39 7.63 -3.95
N SER A 42 -29.66 7.51 -2.65
CA SER A 42 -28.93 8.22 -1.61
C SER A 42 -27.92 7.38 -0.85
N ALA A 43 -27.82 6.07 -1.09
CA ALA A 43 -26.89 5.17 -0.40
C ALA A 43 -27.11 5.03 1.12
N THR A 44 -28.34 5.28 1.58
CA THR A 44 -28.67 5.19 3.00
C THR A 44 -28.88 3.73 3.40
N MET A 45 -28.44 3.32 4.59
CA MET A 45 -28.77 1.98 5.07
C MET A 45 -30.28 1.70 5.15
N PHE A 46 -31.08 2.74 5.38
CA PHE A 46 -32.53 2.68 5.40
C PHE A 46 -33.12 2.15 4.07
N GLU A 47 -32.72 2.72 2.93
CA GLU A 47 -33.18 2.29 1.58
C GLU A 47 -32.97 0.77 1.39
N TYR A 48 -31.84 0.26 1.89
CA TYR A 48 -31.49 -1.15 1.78
C TYR A 48 -32.15 -2.04 2.82
N LEU A 49 -32.20 -1.65 4.09
CA LEU A 49 -32.49 -2.59 5.18
C LEU A 49 -33.86 -2.40 5.83
N MET A 50 -34.53 -1.26 5.65
CA MET A 50 -35.88 -1.09 6.21
C MET A 50 -36.85 -2.19 5.72
N PRO A 51 -36.89 -2.54 4.41
CA PRO A 51 -37.79 -3.60 3.96
C PRO A 51 -37.49 -4.97 4.57
N LEU A 52 -36.25 -5.23 4.99
CA LEU A 52 -35.85 -6.48 5.65
C LEU A 52 -36.50 -6.64 7.03
N LEU A 53 -37.11 -5.60 7.61
CA LEU A 53 -37.88 -5.75 8.85
C LEU A 53 -39.15 -6.60 8.67
N VAL A 54 -39.72 -6.62 7.47
CA VAL A 54 -41.00 -7.30 7.18
C VAL A 54 -40.91 -8.27 6.01
N MET A 55 -40.03 -8.03 5.04
CA MET A 55 -39.80 -8.90 3.90
C MET A 55 -38.81 -10.00 4.25
N ARG A 56 -39.11 -11.23 3.85
CA ARG A 56 -38.23 -12.39 4.02
C ARG A 56 -36.99 -12.27 3.12
N ASP A 57 -35.83 -12.60 3.66
CA ASP A 57 -34.60 -12.77 2.89
C ASP A 57 -34.43 -14.22 2.42
N PHE A 58 -33.84 -14.40 1.25
CA PHE A 58 -33.55 -15.70 0.65
C PHE A 58 -32.08 -15.76 0.28
N ALA A 59 -31.33 -16.70 0.86
CA ALA A 59 -29.90 -16.83 0.62
C ALA A 59 -29.57 -17.05 -0.87
N GLY A 60 -28.48 -16.45 -1.36
CA GLY A 60 -28.04 -16.57 -2.76
C GLY A 60 -28.87 -15.76 -3.76
N THR A 61 -29.68 -14.82 -3.28
CA THR A 61 -30.44 -13.89 -4.11
C THR A 61 -29.76 -12.54 -4.24
N LEU A 62 -30.15 -11.79 -5.27
CA LEU A 62 -29.71 -10.44 -5.57
C LEU A 62 -29.85 -9.50 -4.38
N LEU A 63 -31.00 -9.56 -3.69
CA LEU A 63 -31.25 -8.75 -2.49
C LEU A 63 -30.38 -9.21 -1.33
N SER A 64 -30.27 -10.52 -1.09
CA SER A 64 -29.49 -11.07 0.02
C SER A 64 -28.00 -10.71 -0.06
N ASP A 65 -27.38 -10.83 -1.24
CA ASP A 65 -25.96 -10.42 -1.35
C ASP A 65 -25.82 -8.89 -1.36
N THR A 66 -26.80 -8.15 -1.90
CA THR A 66 -26.80 -6.67 -1.77
C THR A 66 -26.77 -6.26 -0.29
N TYR A 67 -27.56 -6.89 0.58
CA TYR A 67 -27.56 -6.57 2.02
C TYR A 67 -26.19 -6.82 2.65
N ARG A 68 -25.57 -7.96 2.36
CA ARG A 68 -24.22 -8.30 2.84
C ARG A 68 -23.18 -7.31 2.34
N ALA A 69 -23.22 -6.99 1.04
CA ALA A 69 -22.27 -6.10 0.40
C ALA A 69 -22.35 -4.68 0.96
N VAL A 70 -23.56 -4.12 1.12
CA VAL A 70 -23.77 -2.78 1.65
C VAL A 70 -23.35 -2.67 3.11
N VAL A 71 -23.69 -3.63 3.96
CA VAL A 71 -23.26 -3.62 5.38
C VAL A 71 -21.73 -3.70 5.47
N LYS A 72 -21.09 -4.51 4.63
CA LYS A 72 -19.63 -4.59 4.59
C LYS A 72 -18.99 -3.29 4.10
N ALA A 73 -19.57 -2.66 3.08
CA ALA A 73 -19.11 -1.36 2.56
C ALA A 73 -19.22 -0.26 3.62
N GLN A 74 -20.33 -0.19 4.36
CA GLN A 74 -20.50 0.70 5.52
C GLN A 74 -19.42 0.46 6.59
N GLN A 75 -19.17 -0.79 6.96
CA GLN A 75 -18.12 -1.14 7.92
C GLN A 75 -16.71 -0.75 7.45
N VAL A 76 -16.42 -0.92 6.15
CA VAL A 76 -15.14 -0.51 5.56
C VAL A 76 -15.03 1.01 5.57
N TYR A 77 -16.07 1.72 5.15
CA TYR A 77 -16.09 3.18 5.12
C TYR A 77 -15.89 3.80 6.51
N GLY A 78 -16.61 3.32 7.52
CA GLY A 78 -16.41 3.76 8.91
C GLY A 78 -14.99 3.49 9.43
N ARG A 79 -14.42 2.31 9.12
CA ARG A 79 -13.01 2.02 9.46
C ARG A 79 -12.04 2.96 8.76
N LYS A 80 -12.22 3.22 7.46
CA LYS A 80 -11.38 4.14 6.67
C LYS A 80 -11.40 5.55 7.25
N ARG A 81 -12.59 6.05 7.61
CA ARG A 81 -12.78 7.39 8.22
C ARG A 81 -12.46 7.45 9.71
N GLY A 82 -12.08 6.33 10.34
CA GLY A 82 -11.77 6.30 11.78
C GLY A 82 -12.97 6.53 12.70
N VAL A 83 -14.22 6.33 12.23
CA VAL A 83 -15.48 6.55 12.96
C VAL A 83 -16.34 5.28 13.03
N PRO A 84 -17.37 5.19 13.90
CA PRO A 84 -18.36 4.09 13.81
C PRO A 84 -19.03 4.08 12.43
N TRP A 85 -19.62 2.94 12.03
CA TRP A 85 -20.36 2.85 10.77
C TRP A 85 -21.87 2.97 11.01
N GLY A 86 -22.65 3.16 9.95
CA GLY A 86 -24.10 3.38 10.06
C GLY A 86 -24.56 4.69 9.45
N VAL A 87 -24.12 4.98 8.23
CA VAL A 87 -24.56 6.17 7.49
C VAL A 87 -25.95 5.88 6.90
N SER A 88 -26.92 6.71 7.24
CA SER A 88 -28.31 6.58 6.79
C SER A 88 -29.02 7.93 6.89
N GLU A 89 -30.29 8.00 6.49
CA GLU A 89 -31.12 9.19 6.76
C GLU A 89 -31.24 9.43 8.26
N SER A 90 -30.96 10.65 8.70
CA SER A 90 -31.02 11.01 10.11
C SER A 90 -31.08 12.52 10.29
N ALA A 91 -31.31 12.95 11.53
CA ALA A 91 -30.98 14.31 11.90
C ALA A 91 -29.46 14.52 11.96
N TYR A 92 -29.02 15.77 11.85
CA TYR A 92 -27.60 16.17 11.89
C TYR A 92 -27.41 17.45 12.71
N SER A 93 -26.17 17.92 12.89
CA SER A 93 -25.87 19.04 13.80
C SER A 93 -26.39 20.40 13.31
N GLY A 94 -26.84 20.50 12.06
CA GLY A 94 -27.46 21.71 11.54
C GLY A 94 -28.80 21.98 12.20
N VAL A 95 -29.01 23.23 12.63
CA VAL A 95 -30.25 23.68 13.26
C VAL A 95 -30.87 24.84 12.49
N ASP A 96 -32.20 24.97 12.56
CA ASP A 96 -32.91 26.15 12.06
C ASP A 96 -32.91 27.31 13.08
N PHE A 97 -33.60 28.40 12.75
CA PHE A 97 -33.72 29.58 13.62
C PHE A 97 -34.37 29.26 14.98
N GLU A 98 -35.15 28.19 15.09
CA GLU A 98 -35.78 27.73 16.33
C GLU A 98 -34.90 26.73 17.11
N LYS A 99 -33.67 26.50 16.64
CA LYS A 99 -32.70 25.53 17.19
C LYS A 99 -33.16 24.07 17.07
N THR A 100 -34.00 23.77 16.09
CA THR A 100 -34.45 22.40 15.80
C THR A 100 -33.46 21.73 14.85
N TYR A 101 -33.00 20.53 15.20
CA TYR A 101 -32.14 19.74 14.31
C TYR A 101 -32.83 19.42 12.99
N GLN A 102 -32.11 19.62 11.90
CA GLN A 102 -32.60 19.33 10.56
C GLN A 102 -32.38 17.87 10.18
N TYR A 103 -33.21 17.35 9.26
CA TYR A 103 -33.22 15.94 8.85
C TYR A 103 -32.95 15.80 7.35
N ARG A 104 -32.06 14.89 6.95
CA ARG A 104 -31.81 14.57 5.53
C ARG A 104 -31.16 13.20 5.33
N ALA A 105 -31.05 12.81 4.06
CA ALA A 105 -30.40 11.58 3.64
C ALA A 105 -28.88 11.69 3.52
N PHE A 106 -28.16 10.80 4.20
CA PHE A 106 -26.72 10.59 4.11
C PHE A 106 -26.42 9.18 3.60
N GLY A 107 -25.37 9.03 2.80
CA GLY A 107 -24.99 7.73 2.27
C GLY A 107 -23.51 7.55 2.07
N VAL A 108 -23.12 6.31 1.78
CA VAL A 108 -21.73 5.96 1.52
C VAL A 108 -21.40 6.17 0.04
N PRO A 109 -20.31 6.89 -0.29
CA PRO A 109 -19.84 7.04 -1.67
C PRO A 109 -19.67 5.71 -2.39
N GLY A 110 -19.96 5.69 -3.70
CA GLY A 110 -19.90 4.49 -4.54
C GLY A 110 -21.12 3.57 -4.45
N LEU A 111 -21.97 3.68 -3.43
CA LEU A 111 -23.24 2.91 -3.34
C LEU A 111 -24.46 3.70 -3.84
N GLY A 112 -24.30 5.00 -4.09
CA GLY A 112 -25.39 5.92 -4.40
C GLY A 112 -25.19 6.64 -5.73
N LEU A 113 -26.31 7.02 -6.36
CA LEU A 113 -26.30 7.82 -7.58
C LEU A 113 -26.19 9.33 -7.31
N LYS A 114 -26.55 9.79 -6.10
CA LYS A 114 -26.43 11.19 -5.68
C LYS A 114 -24.95 11.62 -5.60
N ARG A 115 -24.65 12.85 -6.00
CA ARG A 115 -23.31 13.49 -5.86
C ARG A 115 -23.10 14.02 -4.44
N GLY A 116 -21.84 14.20 -4.04
CA GLY A 116 -21.50 14.80 -2.75
C GLY A 116 -21.84 13.93 -1.54
N LEU A 117 -21.87 12.59 -1.73
CA LEU A 117 -22.07 11.65 -0.61
C LEU A 117 -20.84 11.59 0.32
N SER A 118 -19.69 12.08 -0.15
CA SER A 118 -18.44 12.17 0.61
C SER A 118 -18.38 13.37 1.55
N ASP A 119 -19.23 14.37 1.32
CA ASP A 119 -19.14 15.71 1.92
C ASP A 119 -19.59 15.69 3.39
N ASP A 120 -20.47 14.76 3.72
CA ASP A 120 -21.09 14.64 5.03
C ASP A 120 -20.78 13.28 5.67
N LEU A 121 -20.41 13.31 6.95
CA LEU A 121 -20.12 12.10 7.72
C LEU A 121 -20.99 12.06 8.98
N VAL A 122 -22.23 11.59 8.81
CA VAL A 122 -23.21 11.46 9.90
C VAL A 122 -23.51 9.99 10.15
N ILE A 123 -23.37 9.55 11.39
CA ILE A 123 -23.58 8.15 11.81
C ILE A 123 -24.83 8.06 12.67
N SER A 124 -25.79 7.24 12.27
CA SER A 124 -27.04 7.02 12.98
C SER A 124 -27.06 5.65 13.68
N PRO A 125 -27.31 5.58 15.00
CA PRO A 125 -27.33 4.29 15.70
C PRO A 125 -28.41 3.33 15.20
N TYR A 126 -29.59 3.81 14.81
CA TYR A 126 -30.68 2.96 14.32
C TYR A 126 -30.29 2.13 13.09
N SER A 127 -29.45 2.68 12.22
CA SER A 127 -28.97 1.96 11.03
C SER A 127 -28.10 0.76 11.41
N THR A 128 -27.31 0.88 12.49
CA THR A 128 -26.58 -0.27 13.05
C THR A 128 -27.55 -1.36 13.51
N PHE A 129 -28.67 -0.99 14.14
CA PHE A 129 -29.69 -1.97 14.52
C PHE A 129 -30.38 -2.60 13.31
N LEU A 130 -30.65 -1.85 12.24
CA LEU A 130 -31.22 -2.42 11.00
C LEU A 130 -30.33 -3.53 10.39
N ALA A 131 -29.02 -3.49 10.60
CA ALA A 131 -28.08 -4.50 10.10
C ALA A 131 -27.99 -5.78 10.97
N LEU A 132 -28.70 -5.85 12.10
CA LEU A 132 -28.66 -7.02 13.01
C LEU A 132 -28.89 -8.35 12.29
N PRO A 133 -29.90 -8.51 11.41
CA PRO A 133 -30.12 -9.76 10.69
C PRO A 133 -28.97 -10.17 9.75
N VAL A 134 -28.13 -9.22 9.35
CA VAL A 134 -27.07 -9.42 8.34
C VAL A 134 -25.69 -9.58 8.99
N SER A 135 -25.37 -8.78 10.02
CA SER A 135 -24.05 -8.79 10.66
C SER A 135 -24.12 -8.62 12.19
N PRO A 136 -24.64 -9.61 12.95
CA PRO A 136 -24.88 -9.46 14.38
C PRO A 136 -23.64 -9.08 15.19
N LYS A 137 -22.51 -9.76 14.92
CA LYS A 137 -21.23 -9.47 15.59
C LYS A 137 -20.72 -8.06 15.28
N GLY A 138 -20.89 -7.63 14.02
CA GLY A 138 -20.54 -6.28 13.58
C GLY A 138 -21.36 -5.23 14.30
N CYS A 139 -22.68 -5.44 14.42
CA CYS A 139 -23.60 -4.55 15.12
C CYS A 139 -23.21 -4.40 16.60
N ILE A 140 -22.98 -5.51 17.31
CA ILE A 140 -22.59 -5.48 18.74
C ILE A 140 -21.31 -4.67 18.95
N SER A 141 -20.29 -4.90 18.11
CA SER A 141 -19.03 -4.16 18.18
C SER A 141 -19.23 -2.65 17.95
N ASN A 142 -20.06 -2.30 16.96
CA ASN A 142 -20.32 -0.91 16.61
C ASN A 142 -21.18 -0.19 17.66
N VAL A 143 -22.20 -0.84 18.20
CA VAL A 143 -23.02 -0.32 19.32
C VAL A 143 -22.15 0.00 20.52
N ARG A 144 -21.25 -0.90 20.93
CA ARG A 144 -20.29 -0.63 22.02
C ARG A 144 -19.39 0.57 21.73
N ARG A 145 -19.01 0.77 20.47
CA ARG A 145 -18.22 1.93 20.05
C ARG A 145 -19.03 3.23 20.14
N LEU A 146 -20.30 3.20 19.72
CA LEU A 146 -21.22 4.33 19.86
C LEU A 146 -21.49 4.66 21.34
N GLU A 147 -21.63 3.65 22.22
CA GLU A 147 -21.76 3.87 23.66
C GLU A 147 -20.53 4.55 24.26
N LYS A 148 -19.33 4.12 23.87
CA LYS A 148 -18.07 4.76 24.31
C LYS A 148 -17.95 6.22 23.88
N LEU A 149 -18.64 6.62 22.82
CA LEU A 149 -18.71 8.02 22.37
C LEU A 149 -19.77 8.84 23.12
N GLY A 150 -20.51 8.24 24.05
CA GLY A 150 -21.54 8.94 24.83
C GLY A 150 -22.88 9.10 24.13
N VAL A 151 -23.14 8.34 23.07
CA VAL A 151 -24.35 8.46 22.22
C VAL A 151 -25.60 7.88 22.89
N ARG A 152 -25.44 7.13 23.98
CA ARG A 152 -26.56 6.54 24.72
C ARG A 152 -27.08 7.54 25.75
N GLY A 153 -28.35 7.92 25.59
CA GLY A 153 -29.12 8.74 26.52
C GLY A 153 -30.14 7.93 27.32
N GLU A 154 -31.07 8.65 27.94
CA GLU A 154 -32.11 8.11 28.84
C GLU A 154 -33.04 7.11 28.13
N TYR A 155 -33.49 7.45 26.91
CA TYR A 155 -34.44 6.62 26.15
C TYR A 155 -33.77 5.70 25.12
N GLY A 156 -32.48 5.38 25.34
CA GLY A 156 -31.68 4.60 24.40
C GLY A 156 -30.70 5.48 23.61
N PHE A 157 -30.38 5.09 22.37
CA PHE A 157 -29.42 5.85 21.57
C PHE A 157 -30.05 7.12 21.02
N TYR A 158 -29.29 8.23 21.11
CA TYR A 158 -29.60 9.47 20.41
C TYR A 158 -29.57 9.27 18.90
N GLU A 159 -30.20 10.21 18.20
CA GLU A 159 -30.49 10.14 16.76
C GLU A 159 -29.25 9.93 15.88
N ALA A 160 -28.19 10.70 16.11
CA ALA A 160 -26.98 10.63 15.30
C ALA A 160 -25.74 11.22 15.98
N VAL A 161 -24.59 10.97 15.37
CA VAL A 161 -23.32 11.65 15.63
C VAL A 161 -22.83 12.24 14.32
N ASP A 162 -22.63 13.55 14.29
CA ASP A 162 -22.11 14.28 13.13
C ASP A 162 -20.60 14.49 13.26
N PHE A 163 -19.83 13.99 12.30
CA PHE A 163 -18.37 14.13 12.20
C PHE A 163 -17.95 15.09 11.08
N THR A 164 -18.89 15.83 10.51
CA THR A 164 -18.64 16.70 9.35
C THR A 164 -17.92 17.96 9.79
N GLN A 165 -16.65 18.11 9.37
CA GLN A 165 -15.73 19.15 9.83
C GLN A 165 -16.32 20.56 9.71
N ASP A 166 -16.92 20.87 8.56
CA ASP A 166 -17.50 22.20 8.29
C ASP A 166 -18.64 22.61 9.23
N ARG A 167 -19.21 21.66 9.98
CA ARG A 167 -20.29 21.89 10.95
C ARG A 167 -19.84 21.83 12.40
N LEU A 168 -18.57 21.51 12.66
CA LEU A 168 -18.03 21.44 14.00
C LEU A 168 -17.35 22.75 14.38
N SER A 169 -17.46 23.13 15.64
CA SER A 169 -16.60 24.19 16.18
C SER A 169 -15.14 23.72 16.24
N ALA A 170 -14.18 24.64 16.25
CA ALA A 170 -12.74 24.31 16.24
C ALA A 170 -12.29 23.40 17.41
N GLU A 171 -13.08 23.32 18.49
CA GLU A 171 -12.79 22.53 19.68
C GLU A 171 -13.53 21.16 19.69
N GLU A 172 -14.53 20.98 18.82
CA GLU A 172 -15.35 19.77 18.76
C GLU A 172 -14.81 18.76 17.75
N LYS A 173 -14.64 17.51 18.20
CA LYS A 173 -14.26 16.40 17.32
C LYS A 173 -15.45 15.75 16.61
N PHE A 174 -16.63 15.90 17.18
CA PHE A 174 -17.91 15.44 16.67
C PHE A 174 -19.05 16.05 17.50
N HIS A 175 -20.25 16.09 16.95
CA HIS A 175 -21.45 16.60 17.62
C HIS A 175 -22.50 15.51 17.80
N ILE A 176 -23.02 15.34 19.02
CA ILE A 176 -24.10 14.37 19.28
C ILE A 176 -25.44 15.05 19.10
N VAL A 177 -26.25 14.52 18.18
CA VAL A 177 -27.59 15.02 17.88
C VAL A 177 -28.58 14.47 18.91
N LYS A 178 -28.78 15.20 20.01
CA LYS A 178 -29.61 14.78 21.15
C LYS A 178 -31.11 14.87 20.86
N SER A 179 -31.59 13.99 19.99
CA SER A 179 -33.01 13.80 19.69
C SER A 179 -33.36 12.31 19.70
N PHE A 180 -34.65 12.00 19.83
CA PHE A 180 -35.17 10.64 19.75
C PHE A 180 -36.32 10.62 18.73
N LEU A 181 -36.09 9.98 17.59
CA LEU A 181 -37.15 9.80 16.60
C LEU A 181 -37.88 8.48 16.85
N ALA A 182 -39.19 8.55 17.10
CA ALA A 182 -40.00 7.40 17.46
C ALA A 182 -39.93 6.28 16.40
N HIS A 183 -39.89 6.62 15.12
CA HIS A 183 -39.80 5.64 14.04
C HIS A 183 -38.42 4.94 13.98
N HIS A 184 -37.33 5.65 14.28
CA HIS A 184 -35.99 5.06 14.37
C HIS A 184 -35.87 4.10 15.57
N GLN A 185 -36.45 4.46 16.71
CA GLN A 185 -36.54 3.55 17.86
C GLN A 185 -37.43 2.34 17.54
N GLY A 186 -38.57 2.56 16.91
CA GLY A 186 -39.48 1.50 16.48
C GLY A 186 -38.80 0.49 15.55
N MET A 187 -38.10 0.96 14.52
CA MET A 187 -37.34 0.10 13.61
C MET A 187 -36.23 -0.67 14.33
N SER A 188 -35.51 -0.03 15.25
CA SER A 188 -34.47 -0.67 16.05
C SER A 188 -35.05 -1.81 16.90
N LEU A 189 -36.16 -1.56 17.58
CA LEU A 189 -36.88 -2.56 18.38
C LEU A 189 -37.41 -3.71 17.54
N VAL A 190 -37.99 -3.44 16.37
CA VAL A 190 -38.45 -4.48 15.45
C VAL A 190 -37.27 -5.34 14.96
N SER A 191 -36.13 -4.74 14.65
CA SER A 191 -34.93 -5.46 14.22
C SER A 191 -34.40 -6.37 15.32
N ILE A 192 -34.32 -5.87 16.56
CA ILE A 192 -33.94 -6.67 17.74
C ILE A 192 -34.93 -7.82 17.95
N ASN A 193 -36.23 -7.53 17.89
CA ASN A 193 -37.28 -8.53 18.07
C ASN A 193 -37.20 -9.62 17.00
N ASN A 194 -36.99 -9.26 15.74
CA ASN A 194 -36.78 -10.23 14.66
C ASN A 194 -35.53 -11.10 14.92
N TYR A 195 -34.41 -10.50 15.34
CA TYR A 195 -33.20 -11.26 15.62
C TYR A 195 -33.37 -12.26 16.77
N LEU A 196 -34.05 -11.86 17.85
CA LEU A 196 -34.26 -12.70 19.04
C LEU A 196 -35.36 -13.75 18.85
N ASN A 197 -36.39 -13.44 18.06
CA ASN A 197 -37.58 -14.28 17.89
C ASN A 197 -37.68 -14.87 16.48
N ASP A 198 -36.55 -15.22 15.87
CA ASP A 198 -36.45 -15.92 14.59
C ASP A 198 -37.35 -15.30 13.49
N ASN A 199 -37.11 -14.02 13.22
CA ASN A 199 -37.77 -13.18 12.23
C ASN A 199 -39.31 -13.17 12.35
N ILE A 200 -39.84 -13.11 13.57
CA ILE A 200 -41.28 -13.20 13.85
C ILE A 200 -42.14 -12.21 13.05
N VAL A 201 -41.67 -10.98 12.83
CA VAL A 201 -42.44 -9.96 12.08
C VAL A 201 -42.48 -10.32 10.59
N GLN A 202 -41.37 -10.80 10.02
CA GLN A 202 -41.36 -11.30 8.65
C GLN A 202 -42.29 -12.52 8.50
N LYS A 203 -42.27 -13.44 9.47
CA LYS A 203 -43.17 -14.61 9.46
C LYS A 203 -44.64 -14.21 9.48
N ARG A 204 -45.01 -13.22 10.30
CA ARG A 204 -46.38 -12.68 10.35
C ARG A 204 -46.76 -12.00 9.04
N PHE A 205 -45.89 -11.16 8.48
CA PHE A 205 -46.13 -10.49 7.21
C PHE A 205 -46.34 -11.48 6.05
N HIS A 206 -45.49 -12.51 5.96
CA HIS A 206 -45.59 -13.56 4.95
C HIS A 206 -46.58 -14.69 5.28
N SER A 207 -47.35 -14.57 6.38
CA SER A 207 -48.45 -15.49 6.66
C SER A 207 -49.75 -15.12 5.95
N ASP A 208 -49.87 -13.86 5.50
CA ASP A 208 -50.95 -13.42 4.64
C ASP A 208 -50.86 -14.13 3.27
N PRO A 209 -51.90 -14.84 2.81
CA PRO A 209 -51.87 -15.56 1.53
C PRO A 209 -51.55 -14.68 0.32
N SER A 210 -51.99 -13.41 0.33
CA SER A 210 -51.76 -12.46 -0.76
C SER A 210 -50.28 -12.12 -0.86
N ILE A 211 -49.62 -11.87 0.27
CA ILE A 211 -48.17 -11.62 0.33
C ILE A 211 -47.39 -12.89 -0.03
N LYS A 212 -47.77 -14.02 0.56
CA LYS A 212 -47.09 -15.31 0.34
C LYS A 212 -47.09 -15.73 -1.14
N SER A 213 -48.16 -15.40 -1.87
CA SER A 213 -48.24 -15.66 -3.32
C SER A 213 -47.15 -14.93 -4.12
N CYS A 214 -46.59 -13.85 -3.57
CA CYS A 214 -45.56 -13.03 -4.18
C CYS A 214 -44.12 -13.38 -3.74
N ASP A 215 -43.91 -14.39 -2.87
CA ASP A 215 -42.58 -14.76 -2.33
C ASP A 215 -41.53 -15.02 -3.43
N LEU A 216 -41.96 -15.54 -4.58
CA LEU A 216 -41.07 -15.84 -5.72
C LEU A 216 -40.43 -14.58 -6.31
N LEU A 217 -41.05 -13.40 -6.18
CA LEU A 217 -40.48 -12.13 -6.65
C LEU A 217 -39.22 -11.76 -5.86
N LEU A 218 -39.07 -12.26 -4.64
CA LEU A 218 -37.92 -11.99 -3.78
C LEU A 218 -36.72 -12.91 -4.08
N GLN A 219 -36.89 -13.91 -4.95
CA GLN A 219 -35.91 -14.95 -5.22
C GLN A 219 -35.07 -14.71 -6.49
N GLU A 220 -34.95 -13.46 -6.91
CA GLU A 220 -34.11 -13.07 -8.05
C GLU A 220 -32.64 -13.41 -7.81
N ARG A 221 -31.98 -14.02 -8.79
CA ARG A 221 -30.53 -14.26 -8.77
C ARG A 221 -29.78 -13.08 -9.39
N PHE A 222 -28.46 -13.01 -9.13
CA PHE A 222 -27.62 -12.06 -9.84
C PHE A 222 -27.68 -12.29 -11.36
N PRO A 223 -28.02 -11.27 -12.14
CA PRO A 223 -28.00 -11.38 -13.58
C PRO A 223 -26.54 -11.44 -14.06
N SER A 224 -26.23 -12.40 -14.93
CA SER A 224 -24.88 -12.71 -15.39
C SER A 224 -24.29 -11.67 -16.36
N LYS A 225 -25.10 -10.73 -16.88
CA LYS A 225 -24.71 -9.78 -17.94
C LYS A 225 -25.18 -8.34 -17.70
N ILE A 226 -25.26 -7.87 -16.44
CA ILE A 226 -25.50 -6.43 -16.20
C ILE A 226 -24.15 -5.71 -16.03
N PRO A 227 -23.89 -4.64 -16.80
CA PRO A 227 -22.69 -3.83 -16.61
C PRO A 227 -22.68 -3.20 -15.22
N VAL A 228 -21.56 -3.34 -14.54
CA VAL A 228 -21.33 -2.69 -13.25
C VAL A 228 -21.11 -1.20 -13.50
N LEU A 229 -21.93 -0.37 -12.86
CA LEU A 229 -21.78 1.08 -12.86
C LEU A 229 -20.85 1.47 -11.70
N VAL A 230 -19.90 2.35 -11.96
CA VAL A 230 -19.08 3.00 -10.94
C VAL A 230 -19.54 4.45 -10.86
N PRO A 231 -20.47 4.79 -9.94
CA PRO A 231 -20.97 6.16 -9.82
C PRO A 231 -19.84 7.09 -9.39
N HIS A 232 -19.77 8.30 -9.98
CA HIS A 232 -18.85 9.38 -9.59
C HIS A 232 -17.40 8.93 -9.38
N GLN A 233 -16.84 8.21 -10.38
CA GLN A 233 -15.48 7.67 -10.37
C GLN A 233 -14.39 8.67 -9.92
N ALA A 234 -14.54 9.95 -10.24
CA ALA A 234 -13.61 10.99 -9.81
C ALA A 234 -13.58 11.20 -8.28
N GLU A 235 -14.73 11.14 -7.60
CA GLU A 235 -14.81 11.26 -6.13
C GLU A 235 -14.16 10.04 -5.45
N LEU A 236 -14.35 8.84 -6.01
CA LEU A 236 -13.70 7.61 -5.54
C LEU A 236 -12.18 7.66 -5.71
N LEU A 237 -11.70 8.14 -6.86
CA LEU A 237 -10.27 8.30 -7.13
C LEU A 237 -9.62 9.34 -6.21
N ALA A 238 -10.32 10.44 -5.92
CA ALA A 238 -9.84 11.45 -4.97
C ALA A 238 -9.68 10.89 -3.55
N LEU A 239 -10.66 10.11 -3.08
CA LEU A 239 -10.57 9.42 -1.77
C LEU A 239 -9.44 8.38 -1.73
N GLU A 240 -9.17 7.70 -2.85
CA GLU A 240 -8.04 6.78 -2.98
C GLU A 240 -6.69 7.51 -2.99
N GLN A 241 -6.61 8.68 -3.65
CA GLN A 241 -5.44 9.55 -3.64
C GLN A 241 -5.14 10.09 -2.23
N GLU A 242 -6.14 10.63 -1.52
CA GLU A 242 -5.97 11.07 -0.13
C GLU A 242 -5.48 9.94 0.78
N GLU A 243 -5.99 8.71 0.59
CA GLU A 243 -5.55 7.52 1.34
C GLU A 243 -4.09 7.14 1.02
N LEU A 244 -3.69 7.23 -0.25
CA LEU A 244 -2.33 6.99 -0.70
C LEU A 244 -1.37 8.05 -0.16
N GLU A 245 -1.75 9.33 -0.17
CA GLU A 245 -0.97 10.44 0.38
C GLU A 245 -0.78 10.29 1.89
N MET A 246 -1.86 10.05 2.65
CA MET A 246 -1.76 9.79 4.09
C MET A 246 -0.94 8.54 4.44
N ARG A 247 -0.90 7.53 3.56
CA ARG A 247 -0.03 6.34 3.73
C ARG A 247 1.41 6.62 3.35
N ALA A 248 1.64 7.45 2.33
CA ALA A 248 2.98 7.86 1.91
C ALA A 248 3.68 8.65 3.01
N GLU A 249 2.95 9.45 3.77
CA GLU A 249 3.45 10.24 4.91
C GLU A 249 3.77 9.42 6.16
N ARG A 250 3.34 8.15 6.24
CA ARG A 250 3.55 7.30 7.43
C ARG A 250 4.75 6.37 7.24
N SER A 251 5.65 6.42 8.23
CA SER A 251 6.69 5.40 8.40
C SER A 251 6.06 4.02 8.66
N GLU A 252 6.46 3.03 7.88
CA GLU A 252 6.06 1.63 8.05
C GLU A 252 7.23 0.79 8.57
N ARG A 253 7.04 0.12 9.70
CA ARG A 253 8.01 -0.83 10.28
C ARG A 253 7.63 -2.27 9.95
N ILE A 254 8.56 -3.01 9.36
CA ILE A 254 8.41 -4.43 8.98
C ILE A 254 9.50 -5.23 9.69
N LYS A 255 9.15 -6.34 10.34
CA LYS A 255 10.07 -7.16 11.17
C LYS A 255 10.58 -8.43 10.50
N THR A 256 10.34 -8.57 9.21
CA THR A 256 10.66 -9.80 8.48
C THR A 256 10.95 -9.45 7.01
N PRO A 257 11.95 -10.10 6.40
CA PRO A 257 12.14 -9.98 4.96
C PRO A 257 11.06 -10.75 4.18
N PHE A 258 10.34 -11.66 4.83
CA PHE A 258 9.36 -12.55 4.22
C PHE A 258 7.93 -11.97 4.29
N SER A 259 7.27 -11.87 3.13
CA SER A 259 5.87 -11.49 3.05
C SER A 259 5.17 -12.24 1.92
N ALA A 260 3.93 -12.69 2.14
CA ALA A 260 3.12 -13.38 1.13
C ALA A 260 2.84 -12.50 -0.10
N THR A 261 2.82 -11.18 0.10
CA THR A 261 2.80 -10.17 -0.98
C THR A 261 4.05 -9.31 -0.84
N PRO A 262 4.89 -9.16 -1.88
CA PRO A 262 6.08 -8.33 -1.82
C PRO A 262 5.74 -6.93 -1.32
N ARG A 263 6.41 -6.51 -0.23
CA ARG A 263 6.28 -5.15 0.29
C ARG A 263 7.46 -4.35 -0.22
N ALA A 264 7.19 -3.32 -1.01
CA ALA A 264 8.21 -2.45 -1.56
C ALA A 264 7.88 -0.98 -1.35
N ARG A 265 8.93 -0.17 -1.28
CA ARG A 265 8.84 1.29 -1.23
C ARG A 265 9.58 1.87 -2.42
N VAL A 266 9.01 2.94 -2.97
CA VAL A 266 9.62 3.76 -4.01
C VAL A 266 9.97 5.10 -3.40
N ILE A 267 11.21 5.54 -3.60
CA ILE A 267 11.67 6.90 -3.29
C ILE A 267 12.19 7.53 -4.59
N SER A 268 11.87 8.81 -4.81
CA SER A 268 12.17 9.50 -6.06
C SER A 268 12.31 11.00 -5.85
N ASN A 269 13.20 11.63 -6.62
CA ASN A 269 13.28 13.10 -6.75
C ASN A 269 12.49 13.61 -7.98
N GLY A 270 11.64 12.77 -8.56
CA GLY A 270 10.89 13.04 -9.79
C GLY A 270 11.56 12.52 -11.06
N ARG A 271 12.89 12.34 -11.06
CA ARG A 271 13.65 11.76 -12.18
C ARG A 271 14.34 10.46 -11.80
N TYR A 272 15.23 10.51 -10.81
CA TYR A 272 15.89 9.33 -10.26
C TYR A 272 14.93 8.62 -9.30
N THR A 273 14.76 7.32 -9.49
CA THR A 273 13.81 6.50 -8.73
C THR A 273 14.47 5.24 -8.23
N VAL A 274 14.34 4.96 -6.94
CA VAL A 274 14.76 3.71 -6.31
C VAL A 274 13.53 2.99 -5.81
N MET A 275 13.39 1.72 -6.19
CA MET A 275 12.41 0.81 -5.62
C MET A 275 13.14 -0.29 -4.88
N LEU A 276 12.82 -0.51 -3.59
CA LEU A 276 13.36 -1.63 -2.82
C LEU A 276 12.27 -2.35 -2.03
N ASP A 277 12.39 -3.67 -1.92
CA ASP A 277 11.52 -4.51 -1.12
C ASP A 277 12.05 -4.76 0.30
N SER A 278 11.23 -5.34 1.17
CA SER A 278 11.60 -5.66 2.56
C SER A 278 12.81 -6.61 2.68
N ALA A 279 13.20 -7.30 1.60
CA ALA A 279 14.36 -8.19 1.60
C ALA A 279 15.63 -7.50 1.06
N GLY A 280 15.53 -6.27 0.54
CA GLY A 280 16.64 -5.50 -0.03
C GLY A 280 16.85 -5.70 -1.53
N ALA A 281 15.98 -6.43 -2.22
CA ALA A 281 16.00 -6.50 -3.69
C ALA A 281 15.25 -5.32 -4.30
N GLY A 282 15.57 -5.00 -5.55
CA GLY A 282 14.98 -3.85 -6.21
C GLY A 282 15.80 -3.31 -7.37
N THR A 283 15.66 -2.02 -7.63
CA THR A 283 16.21 -1.38 -8.84
C THR A 283 16.30 0.13 -8.71
N SER A 284 17.20 0.70 -9.49
CA SER A 284 17.37 2.12 -9.68
C SER A 284 17.05 2.46 -11.13
N MET A 285 16.22 3.48 -11.35
CA MET A 285 15.75 3.91 -12.66
C MET A 285 15.87 5.42 -12.82
N LEU A 286 15.94 5.89 -14.07
CA LEU A 286 15.81 7.29 -14.44
C LEU A 286 14.58 7.48 -15.33
N ASP A 287 13.81 8.53 -15.07
CA ASP A 287 12.63 8.95 -15.84
C ASP A 287 11.60 7.80 -16.05
N GLY A 288 11.52 6.87 -15.08
CA GLY A 288 10.55 5.77 -15.03
C GLY A 288 10.75 4.59 -16.00
N ASP A 289 11.60 4.71 -17.01
CA ASP A 289 11.83 3.65 -18.01
C ASP A 289 13.30 3.23 -18.16
N LEU A 290 14.25 4.14 -17.92
CA LEU A 290 15.68 3.84 -18.06
C LEU A 290 16.18 3.08 -16.83
N THR A 291 16.38 1.77 -16.97
CA THR A 291 16.91 0.91 -15.90
C THR A 291 18.42 1.12 -15.75
N LEU A 292 18.87 1.50 -14.56
CA LEU A 292 20.29 1.66 -14.22
C LEU A 292 20.86 0.36 -13.67
N THR A 293 20.22 -0.18 -12.64
CA THR A 293 20.53 -1.49 -12.04
C THR A 293 19.47 -2.50 -12.41
N ARG A 294 19.89 -3.62 -13.00
CA ARG A 294 18.98 -4.62 -13.58
C ARG A 294 18.05 -5.20 -12.52
N TRP A 295 16.77 -5.33 -12.88
CA TRP A 295 15.76 -5.99 -12.08
C TRP A 295 14.78 -6.79 -12.93
N ARG A 296 14.27 -7.88 -12.35
CA ARG A 296 13.26 -8.73 -12.96
C ARG A 296 12.08 -8.87 -12.02
N GLU A 297 10.90 -8.76 -12.59
CA GLU A 297 9.68 -9.10 -11.90
C GLU A 297 9.58 -10.62 -11.80
N ASP A 298 10.00 -11.16 -10.66
CA ASP A 298 9.94 -12.58 -10.36
C ASP A 298 9.53 -12.75 -8.89
N SER A 299 8.27 -13.09 -8.64
CA SER A 299 7.74 -13.26 -7.29
C SER A 299 8.31 -14.47 -6.54
N ILE A 300 9.07 -15.34 -7.21
CA ILE A 300 9.62 -16.58 -6.63
C ILE A 300 11.11 -16.42 -6.33
N SER A 301 11.87 -15.80 -7.25
CA SER A 301 13.33 -15.79 -7.18
C SER A 301 13.99 -14.42 -7.27
N ASN A 302 13.27 -13.32 -7.00
CA ASN A 302 13.80 -11.96 -7.08
C ASN A 302 15.15 -11.81 -6.34
N MET A 303 16.26 -11.91 -7.08
CA MET A 303 17.64 -11.77 -6.59
C MET A 303 18.37 -10.66 -7.35
N SER A 304 17.62 -9.68 -7.83
CA SER A 304 18.15 -8.55 -8.58
C SER A 304 18.13 -7.29 -7.73
N GLY A 305 19.20 -6.51 -7.83
CA GLY A 305 19.30 -5.23 -7.15
C GLY A 305 20.73 -4.76 -6.96
N HIS A 306 20.82 -3.71 -6.16
CA HIS A 306 22.06 -3.15 -5.66
C HIS A 306 22.26 -3.66 -4.24
N PHE A 307 23.26 -4.51 -4.06
CA PHE A 307 23.52 -5.24 -2.83
C PHE A 307 24.82 -4.78 -2.19
N ILE A 308 24.90 -4.90 -0.86
CA ILE A 308 26.13 -4.68 -0.09
C ILE A 308 26.37 -5.94 0.73
N TYR A 309 27.49 -6.59 0.47
CA TYR A 309 27.97 -7.76 1.20
C TYR A 309 28.93 -7.34 2.31
N LEU A 310 28.97 -8.16 3.36
CA LEU A 310 29.98 -8.12 4.40
C LEU A 310 30.67 -9.47 4.46
N ARG A 311 31.99 -9.46 4.67
CA ARG A 311 32.77 -10.66 5.02
C ARG A 311 33.57 -10.39 6.28
N ASP A 312 33.43 -11.26 7.27
CA ASP A 312 34.28 -11.24 8.46
C ASP A 312 35.62 -11.91 8.11
N LEU A 313 36.71 -11.14 8.20
CA LEU A 313 38.03 -11.59 7.73
C LEU A 313 38.65 -12.68 8.60
N GLU A 314 38.21 -12.80 9.85
CA GLU A 314 38.71 -13.82 10.76
C GLU A 314 37.97 -15.15 10.55
N SER A 315 36.65 -15.11 10.45
CA SER A 315 35.84 -16.33 10.28
C SER A 315 35.65 -16.77 8.83
N GLY A 316 35.87 -15.87 7.87
CA GLY A 316 35.59 -16.07 6.45
C GLY A 316 34.10 -16.08 6.08
N ARG A 317 33.20 -15.95 7.07
CA ARG A 317 31.75 -15.91 6.82
C ARG A 317 31.37 -14.62 6.10
N PHE A 318 30.43 -14.71 5.19
CA PHE A 318 29.87 -13.54 4.50
C PHE A 318 28.35 -13.55 4.53
N TRP A 319 27.76 -12.37 4.55
CA TRP A 319 26.32 -12.12 4.49
C TRP A 319 26.07 -10.77 3.81
N SER A 320 24.82 -10.33 3.74
CA SER A 320 24.43 -9.07 3.11
C SER A 320 23.84 -8.09 4.13
N SER A 321 23.95 -6.79 3.85
CA SER A 321 23.46 -5.73 4.75
C SER A 321 21.92 -5.68 4.88
N ALA A 322 21.21 -6.20 3.88
CA ALA A 322 19.81 -6.61 3.95
C ALA A 322 19.72 -8.14 3.82
N TYR A 323 18.52 -8.74 3.81
CA TYR A 323 18.38 -10.19 3.72
C TYR A 323 18.95 -10.77 2.40
N LEU A 324 18.66 -10.11 1.28
CA LEU A 324 19.20 -10.46 -0.03
C LEU A 324 20.54 -9.76 -0.29
N PRO A 325 21.42 -10.40 -1.06
CA PRO A 325 21.20 -11.64 -1.80
C PRO A 325 21.73 -12.87 -1.06
N SER A 326 22.40 -12.72 0.09
CA SER A 326 23.04 -13.86 0.78
C SER A 326 22.04 -14.89 1.31
N GLN A 327 20.81 -14.46 1.65
CA GLN A 327 19.79 -15.30 2.30
C GLN A 327 20.27 -15.93 3.61
N VAL A 328 21.28 -15.31 4.26
CA VAL A 328 21.71 -15.69 5.60
C VAL A 328 20.71 -15.10 6.59
N GLU A 329 20.07 -15.99 7.34
CA GLU A 329 19.10 -15.62 8.38
C GLU A 329 19.79 -14.82 9.49
N PRO A 330 19.38 -13.57 9.75
CA PRO A 330 19.96 -12.74 10.79
C PRO A 330 19.44 -13.10 12.19
N ASP A 331 20.16 -12.66 13.22
CA ASP A 331 19.73 -12.75 14.62
C ASP A 331 18.56 -11.79 14.93
N ASP A 332 18.48 -10.67 14.21
CA ASP A 332 17.40 -9.67 14.28
C ASP A 332 17.30 -8.93 12.94
N TYR A 333 16.09 -8.55 12.52
CA TYR A 333 15.86 -7.89 11.22
C TYR A 333 14.66 -6.95 11.24
N GLU A 334 14.89 -5.71 10.84
CA GLU A 334 13.85 -4.70 10.70
C GLU A 334 14.05 -3.87 9.44
N VAL A 335 12.93 -3.45 8.85
CA VAL A 335 12.90 -2.52 7.73
C VAL A 335 11.99 -1.35 8.10
N PHE A 336 12.44 -0.15 7.80
CA PHE A 336 11.65 1.06 7.95
C PHE A 336 11.49 1.69 6.57
N PHE A 337 10.25 1.76 6.12
CA PHE A 337 9.88 2.53 4.93
C PHE A 337 9.38 3.90 5.37
N ASN A 338 10.27 4.89 5.36
CA ASN A 338 9.95 6.27 5.64
C ASN A 338 9.61 7.02 4.33
N PRO A 339 9.01 8.23 4.40
CA PRO A 339 8.73 9.03 3.21
C PRO A 339 10.00 9.45 2.45
N ASP A 340 11.09 9.73 3.18
CA ASP A 340 12.35 10.29 2.71
C ASP A 340 13.46 9.25 2.49
N LYS A 341 13.35 8.08 3.14
CA LYS A 341 14.39 7.04 3.11
C LYS A 341 13.88 5.64 3.36
N ILE A 342 14.69 4.66 2.96
CA ILE A 342 14.49 3.23 3.28
C ILE A 342 15.62 2.79 4.20
N GLU A 343 15.29 2.19 5.34
CA GLU A 343 16.28 1.68 6.29
C GLU A 343 16.18 0.17 6.45
N TYR A 344 17.33 -0.52 6.44
CA TYR A 344 17.47 -1.89 6.88
C TYR A 344 18.29 -1.92 8.14
N ARG A 345 17.81 -2.62 9.17
CA ARG A 345 18.55 -2.91 10.39
C ARG A 345 18.62 -4.41 10.56
N ARG A 346 19.83 -4.92 10.72
CA ARG A 346 20.03 -6.35 11.01
C ARG A 346 21.19 -6.56 11.96
N ARG A 347 21.18 -7.70 12.64
CA ARG A 347 22.27 -8.11 13.52
C ARG A 347 22.71 -9.52 13.17
N ASP A 348 24.02 -9.71 13.09
CA ASP A 348 24.65 -10.98 12.80
C ASP A 348 25.94 -11.10 13.61
N HIS A 349 26.10 -12.16 14.38
CA HIS A 349 27.40 -12.51 14.99
C HIS A 349 28.04 -11.37 15.82
N SER A 350 27.21 -10.66 16.60
CA SER A 350 27.58 -9.47 17.38
C SER A 350 28.07 -8.29 16.53
N ILE A 351 27.58 -8.17 15.30
CA ILE A 351 27.74 -7.00 14.45
C ILE A 351 26.33 -6.49 14.12
N ALA A 352 26.07 -5.22 14.41
CA ALA A 352 24.84 -4.55 14.00
C ALA A 352 25.09 -3.74 12.73
N LEU A 353 24.19 -3.89 11.76
CA LEU A 353 24.21 -3.21 10.48
C LEU A 353 23.00 -2.31 10.37
N HIS A 354 23.24 -1.09 9.94
CA HIS A 354 22.20 -0.12 9.61
C HIS A 354 22.49 0.43 8.22
N THR A 355 21.65 0.08 7.25
CA THR A 355 21.74 0.58 5.88
C THR A 355 20.64 1.57 5.63
N GLU A 356 20.99 2.81 5.28
CA GLU A 356 20.04 3.85 4.86
C GLU A 356 20.18 4.08 3.36
N VAL A 357 19.06 4.10 2.64
CA VAL A 357 19.00 4.38 1.21
C VAL A 357 18.17 5.63 0.97
N THR A 358 18.78 6.62 0.32
CA THR A 358 18.17 7.92 -0.01
C THR A 358 18.39 8.28 -1.47
N VAL A 359 17.55 9.18 -1.98
CA VAL A 359 17.71 9.81 -3.29
C VAL A 359 17.85 11.32 -3.07
N SER A 360 18.88 11.93 -3.64
CA SER A 360 19.11 13.38 -3.52
C SER A 360 17.93 14.15 -4.14
N PRO A 361 17.35 15.14 -3.44
CA PRO A 361 16.27 15.95 -3.99
C PRO A 361 16.73 16.88 -5.12
N GLU A 362 18.03 17.20 -5.19
CA GLU A 362 18.60 18.15 -6.15
C GLU A 362 19.28 17.46 -7.35
N ASP A 363 19.94 16.33 -7.09
CA ASP A 363 20.77 15.65 -8.09
C ASP A 363 20.26 14.22 -8.33
N ASN A 364 20.55 13.67 -9.52
CA ASN A 364 20.20 12.29 -9.86
C ASN A 364 21.16 11.28 -9.20
N VAL A 365 21.04 11.17 -7.88
CA VAL A 365 22.01 10.49 -7.01
C VAL A 365 21.29 9.62 -6.00
N GLU A 366 21.68 8.34 -5.96
CA GLU A 366 21.32 7.38 -4.92
C GLU A 366 22.48 7.24 -3.95
N ILE A 367 22.19 7.38 -2.65
CA ILE A 367 23.16 7.23 -1.56
C ILE A 367 22.76 6.03 -0.71
N ARG A 368 23.71 5.13 -0.45
CA ARG A 368 23.57 4.02 0.48
C ARG A 368 24.60 4.13 1.59
N ASN A 369 24.17 4.57 2.77
CA ASN A 369 25.00 4.65 3.96
C ASN A 369 24.90 3.33 4.73
N LEU A 370 26.00 2.60 4.84
CA LEU A 370 26.11 1.41 5.70
C LEU A 370 26.89 1.78 6.96
N THR A 371 26.22 1.80 8.10
CA THR A 371 26.86 1.87 9.42
C THR A 371 27.02 0.47 9.99
N VAL A 372 28.26 0.12 10.32
CA VAL A 372 28.65 -1.14 10.91
C VAL A 372 29.07 -0.90 12.35
N THR A 373 28.38 -1.53 13.30
CA THR A 373 28.63 -1.38 14.73
C THR A 373 29.11 -2.70 15.31
N ASN A 374 30.27 -2.69 15.96
CA ASN A 374 30.83 -3.87 16.60
C ASN A 374 30.28 -3.99 18.03
N LEU A 375 29.45 -5.00 18.27
CA LEU A 375 28.85 -5.29 19.58
C LEU A 375 29.67 -6.30 20.40
N SER A 376 30.82 -6.74 19.88
CA SER A 376 31.71 -7.68 20.57
C SER A 376 32.81 -6.98 21.36
N GLY A 377 33.44 -7.69 22.30
CA GLY A 377 34.54 -7.17 23.13
C GLY A 377 35.92 -7.17 22.48
N ARG A 378 36.01 -7.38 21.15
CA ARG A 378 37.28 -7.48 20.41
C ARG A 378 37.19 -6.72 19.08
N LEU A 379 38.34 -6.32 18.54
CA LEU A 379 38.42 -5.71 17.22
C LEU A 379 37.79 -6.63 16.16
N ARG A 380 37.02 -6.06 15.23
CA ARG A 380 36.48 -6.79 14.07
C ARG A 380 37.02 -6.20 12.79
N GLU A 381 37.66 -7.05 12.00
CA GLU A 381 38.12 -6.73 10.65
C GLU A 381 37.13 -7.29 9.64
N LEU A 382 36.51 -6.41 8.86
CA LEU A 382 35.47 -6.75 7.91
C LEU A 382 35.86 -6.27 6.52
N GLU A 383 35.38 -6.95 5.50
CA GLU A 383 35.31 -6.42 4.15
C GLU A 383 33.88 -6.08 3.80
N VAL A 384 33.69 -4.89 3.22
CA VAL A 384 32.40 -4.45 2.69
C VAL A 384 32.52 -4.39 1.18
N THR A 385 31.59 -5.01 0.47
CA THR A 385 31.60 -5.07 -1.00
C THR A 385 30.24 -4.68 -1.57
N SER A 386 30.15 -3.62 -2.37
CA SER A 386 28.94 -3.34 -3.16
C SER A 386 28.87 -4.26 -4.37
N TYR A 387 27.67 -4.42 -4.91
CA TYR A 387 27.42 -5.15 -6.14
C TYR A 387 26.14 -4.71 -6.81
N GLY A 388 26.16 -4.53 -8.13
CA GLY A 388 24.95 -4.36 -8.92
C GLY A 388 25.20 -4.65 -10.38
N GLU A 389 24.20 -5.23 -11.05
CA GLU A 389 24.27 -5.48 -12.48
C GLU A 389 23.89 -4.24 -13.29
N VAL A 390 24.79 -3.77 -14.15
CA VAL A 390 24.59 -2.55 -14.93
C VAL A 390 23.72 -2.84 -16.16
N ALA A 391 22.66 -2.06 -16.35
CA ALA A 391 21.76 -2.15 -17.50
C ALA A 391 21.87 -0.95 -18.44
N LEU A 392 21.81 0.27 -17.89
CA LEU A 392 21.82 1.54 -18.61
C LEU A 392 20.98 1.53 -19.90
N ALA A 393 19.76 1.02 -19.83
CA ALA A 393 18.90 0.84 -21.00
C ALA A 393 17.43 0.98 -20.64
N PRO A 394 16.57 1.36 -21.61
CA PRO A 394 15.13 1.23 -21.45
C PRO A 394 14.77 -0.20 -21.03
N ARG A 395 13.87 -0.34 -20.05
CA ARG A 395 13.56 -1.63 -19.41
C ARG A 395 13.15 -2.69 -20.43
N ARG A 396 12.30 -2.31 -21.39
CA ARG A 396 11.86 -3.22 -22.47
C ARG A 396 13.01 -3.68 -23.37
N ALA A 397 13.98 -2.81 -23.65
CA ALA A 397 15.12 -3.13 -24.49
C ALA A 397 16.09 -4.09 -23.81
N ASP A 398 16.35 -3.92 -22.50
CA ASP A 398 17.17 -4.86 -21.72
C ASP A 398 16.50 -6.24 -21.61
N LEU A 399 15.17 -6.28 -21.42
CA LEU A 399 14.41 -7.54 -21.37
C LEU A 399 14.37 -8.29 -22.71
N ALA A 400 14.20 -7.58 -23.83
CA ALA A 400 14.09 -8.19 -25.15
C ALA A 400 15.41 -8.84 -25.61
N HIS A 401 16.55 -8.14 -25.42
CA HIS A 401 17.85 -8.59 -25.94
C HIS A 401 19.01 -8.29 -24.97
N GLN A 402 18.93 -8.85 -23.76
CA GLN A 402 19.90 -8.59 -22.68
C GLN A 402 21.35 -8.82 -23.09
N ALA A 403 21.67 -9.98 -23.69
CA ALA A 403 23.04 -10.33 -24.08
C ALA A 403 23.64 -9.33 -25.08
N PHE A 404 22.83 -8.84 -26.01
CA PHE A 404 23.24 -7.81 -26.97
C PHE A 404 23.34 -6.43 -26.32
N SER A 405 22.45 -6.09 -25.38
CA SER A 405 22.48 -4.82 -24.64
C SER A 405 23.79 -4.59 -23.90
N LYS A 406 24.31 -5.65 -23.26
CA LYS A 406 25.55 -5.61 -22.46
C LYS A 406 26.79 -5.20 -23.26
N LEU A 407 26.86 -5.59 -24.54
CA LEU A 407 27.99 -5.30 -25.41
C LEU A 407 28.23 -3.80 -25.62
N PHE A 408 27.24 -2.94 -25.37
CA PHE A 408 27.37 -1.50 -25.59
C PHE A 408 27.85 -0.74 -24.37
N ILE A 409 28.14 -1.42 -23.25
CA ILE A 409 28.60 -0.78 -22.03
C ILE A 409 30.11 -0.92 -21.93
N SER A 410 30.78 0.19 -21.67
CA SER A 410 32.21 0.24 -21.33
C SER A 410 32.38 0.83 -19.95
N SER A 411 33.36 0.33 -19.21
CA SER A 411 33.71 0.79 -17.87
C SER A 411 35.08 1.46 -17.83
N GLU A 412 35.25 2.39 -16.91
CA GLU A 412 36.50 3.07 -16.57
C GLU A 412 36.59 3.16 -15.04
N TYR A 413 37.79 3.11 -14.46
CA TYR A 413 38.00 3.37 -13.03
C TYR A 413 38.80 4.66 -12.87
N LEU A 414 38.28 5.57 -12.07
CA LEU A 414 38.87 6.86 -11.76
C LEU A 414 39.45 6.80 -10.34
N SER A 415 40.76 6.56 -10.26
CA SER A 415 41.49 6.31 -9.00
C SER A 415 41.40 7.47 -8.00
N ASP A 416 41.38 8.71 -8.49
CA ASP A 416 41.42 9.90 -7.63
C ASP A 416 40.16 10.05 -6.76
N TYR A 417 39.06 9.36 -7.13
CA TYR A 417 37.77 9.46 -6.46
C TYR A 417 37.18 8.09 -6.08
N ASP A 418 37.95 7.01 -6.22
CA ASP A 418 37.48 5.63 -6.01
C ASP A 418 36.15 5.31 -6.72
N ALA A 419 36.04 5.73 -7.99
CA ALA A 419 34.80 5.68 -8.75
C ALA A 419 34.91 4.78 -9.99
N LEU A 420 33.93 3.90 -10.19
CA LEU A 420 33.69 3.20 -11.44
C LEU A 420 32.73 4.00 -12.30
N ILE A 421 33.12 4.31 -13.54
CA ILE A 421 32.29 4.99 -14.53
C ILE A 421 31.84 3.97 -15.58
N PHE A 422 30.57 4.02 -15.95
CA PHE A 422 29.96 3.22 -16.99
C PHE A 422 29.36 4.14 -18.04
N MET A 423 29.75 3.94 -19.29
CA MET A 423 29.17 4.63 -20.45
C MET A 423 28.46 3.62 -21.32
N ARG A 424 27.26 3.97 -21.78
CA ARG A 424 26.65 3.28 -22.93
C ARG A 424 27.08 3.93 -24.23
N ARG A 425 27.75 3.16 -25.08
CA ARG A 425 28.16 3.56 -26.43
C ARG A 425 26.91 3.78 -27.30
N LYS A 426 26.90 4.89 -28.04
CA LYS A 426 25.83 5.23 -28.99
C LYS A 426 25.73 4.16 -30.08
N ARG A 427 24.49 3.79 -30.42
CA ARG A 427 24.17 2.91 -31.56
C ARG A 427 23.80 3.68 -32.82
N SER A 428 23.40 4.94 -32.65
CA SER A 428 23.11 5.88 -33.73
C SER A 428 23.41 7.31 -33.29
N GLU A 429 23.54 8.23 -34.23
CA GLU A 429 23.77 9.65 -33.92
C GLU A 429 22.63 10.30 -33.13
N LYS A 430 21.42 9.72 -33.17
CA LYS A 430 20.23 10.21 -32.46
C LYS A 430 20.20 9.81 -30.97
N GLU A 431 21.01 8.84 -30.55
CA GLU A 431 21.07 8.43 -29.15
C GLU A 431 21.90 9.42 -28.33
N LYS A 432 21.31 9.91 -27.23
CA LYS A 432 22.04 10.68 -26.23
C LYS A 432 22.96 9.75 -25.43
N PRO A 433 24.21 10.15 -25.15
CA PRO A 433 25.07 9.37 -24.28
C PRO A 433 24.54 9.45 -22.84
N LEU A 434 24.74 8.37 -22.08
CA LEU A 434 24.39 8.29 -20.66
C LEU A 434 25.58 7.74 -19.90
N PHE A 435 25.90 8.40 -18.79
CA PHE A 435 27.04 8.10 -17.97
C PHE A 435 26.58 7.85 -16.54
N MET A 436 26.90 6.68 -16.02
CA MET A 436 26.67 6.32 -14.62
C MET A 436 28.00 6.21 -13.90
N ALA A 437 28.06 6.64 -12.65
CA ALA A 437 29.16 6.32 -11.76
C ALA A 437 28.66 5.55 -10.55
N HIS A 438 29.52 4.69 -10.01
CA HIS A 438 29.36 4.09 -8.70
C HIS A 438 30.67 4.30 -7.93
N MET A 439 30.61 4.98 -6.79
CA MET A 439 31.77 5.34 -5.99
C MET A 439 31.56 4.99 -4.52
N ILE A 440 32.66 5.02 -3.77
CA ILE A 440 32.68 4.74 -2.33
C ILE A 440 33.29 5.94 -1.58
N SER A 441 32.73 6.25 -0.42
CA SER A 441 33.25 7.27 0.49
C SER A 441 33.17 6.74 1.93
N MET A 442 34.22 6.94 2.72
CA MET A 442 34.29 6.45 4.09
C MET A 442 35.20 7.35 4.94
N PRO A 443 34.94 7.54 6.25
CA PRO A 443 35.73 8.37 7.16
C PRO A 443 37.24 8.09 7.19
N ILE A 444 37.57 6.81 7.22
CA ILE A 444 38.92 6.27 7.40
C ILE A 444 39.18 5.29 6.25
N VAL A 445 40.35 5.37 5.61
CA VAL A 445 40.73 4.45 4.55
C VAL A 445 41.75 3.46 5.11
N TRP A 446 41.34 2.21 5.31
CA TRP A 446 42.19 1.15 5.87
C TRP A 446 43.03 0.44 4.82
N ALA A 447 42.53 0.35 3.58
CA ALA A 447 43.19 -0.31 2.47
C ALA A 447 42.74 0.33 1.13
N PRO A 448 43.53 0.18 0.06
CA PRO A 448 43.11 0.61 -1.28
C PRO A 448 41.82 -0.09 -1.70
N VAL A 449 40.90 0.68 -2.30
CA VAL A 449 39.65 0.14 -2.83
C VAL A 449 39.94 -0.84 -3.96
N GLN A 450 39.32 -2.01 -3.89
CA GLN A 450 39.33 -2.99 -4.96
C GLN A 450 38.05 -2.86 -5.78
N TYR A 451 38.11 -3.26 -7.05
CA TYR A 451 36.96 -3.19 -7.93
C TYR A 451 36.88 -4.37 -8.91
N GLU A 452 35.66 -4.65 -9.36
CA GLU A 452 35.37 -5.60 -10.44
C GLU A 452 34.23 -5.07 -11.29
N THR A 453 34.36 -5.22 -12.62
CA THR A 453 33.31 -4.82 -13.56
C THR A 453 32.77 -5.99 -14.38
N ASN A 454 33.41 -7.16 -14.34
CA ASN A 454 32.96 -8.36 -15.04
C ASN A 454 32.21 -9.31 -14.11
N ARG A 455 30.93 -9.53 -14.39
CA ARG A 455 30.05 -10.42 -13.61
C ARG A 455 30.57 -11.86 -13.54
N ALA A 456 31.19 -12.35 -14.61
CA ALA A 456 31.73 -13.72 -14.64
C ALA A 456 32.91 -13.88 -13.67
N ASN A 457 33.73 -12.84 -13.51
CA ASN A 457 34.84 -12.83 -12.56
C ASN A 457 34.32 -12.71 -11.11
N PHE A 458 33.31 -11.86 -10.88
CA PHE A 458 32.76 -11.65 -9.54
C PHE A 458 31.93 -12.83 -9.03
N LEU A 459 30.93 -13.26 -9.83
CA LEU A 459 30.04 -14.35 -9.42
C LEU A 459 30.66 -15.73 -9.66
N GLY A 460 31.42 -15.91 -10.74
CA GLY A 460 31.86 -17.22 -11.21
C GLY A 460 30.81 -17.92 -12.10
N ARG A 461 31.29 -18.85 -12.93
CA ARG A 461 30.44 -19.60 -13.86
C ARG A 461 29.41 -20.46 -13.11
N GLY A 462 28.14 -20.36 -13.51
CA GLY A 462 27.04 -21.17 -12.95
C GLY A 462 26.55 -20.70 -11.57
N ARG A 463 27.08 -19.59 -11.05
CA ARG A 463 26.75 -19.06 -9.72
C ARG A 463 25.80 -17.86 -9.82
N ARG A 464 25.24 -17.49 -8.67
CA ARG A 464 24.29 -16.38 -8.48
C ARG A 464 24.79 -15.43 -7.40
N ALA A 465 24.12 -14.28 -7.25
CA ALA A 465 24.45 -13.30 -6.22
C ALA A 465 24.37 -13.85 -4.77
N CYS A 466 23.66 -14.95 -4.51
CA CYS A 466 23.68 -15.60 -3.20
C CYS A 466 24.98 -16.37 -2.89
N ASN A 467 25.75 -16.75 -3.90
CA ASN A 467 27.00 -17.51 -3.73
C ASN A 467 28.10 -17.06 -4.71
N PRO A 468 28.59 -15.82 -4.60
CA PRO A 468 29.63 -15.26 -5.47
C PRO A 468 31.01 -15.87 -5.25
N ALA A 469 31.69 -16.28 -6.32
CA ALA A 469 33.07 -16.80 -6.26
C ALA A 469 34.09 -15.80 -5.67
N ALA A 470 33.82 -14.50 -5.75
CA ALA A 470 34.66 -13.45 -5.14
C ALA A 470 34.79 -13.55 -3.60
N PHE A 471 34.01 -14.42 -2.95
CA PHE A 471 34.05 -14.65 -1.50
C PHE A 471 34.63 -16.01 -1.11
N ASP A 472 34.90 -16.90 -2.07
CA ASP A 472 35.49 -18.24 -1.81
C ASP A 472 36.90 -18.15 -1.22
N THR A 473 37.65 -17.11 -1.59
CA THR A 473 39.04 -16.89 -1.15
C THR A 473 39.26 -15.43 -0.78
N PHE A 474 40.33 -15.15 -0.02
CA PHE A 474 40.75 -13.79 0.30
C PHE A 474 41.56 -13.11 -0.82
N ALA A 475 41.54 -13.65 -2.04
CA ALA A 475 42.24 -13.06 -3.17
C ALA A 475 41.65 -11.68 -3.54
N PRO A 476 42.48 -10.72 -3.98
CA PRO A 476 41.99 -9.45 -4.50
C PRO A 476 41.09 -9.61 -5.72
N LEU A 477 40.17 -8.67 -5.92
CA LEU A 477 39.38 -8.58 -7.17
C LEU A 477 40.30 -8.33 -8.38
N THR A 478 39.86 -8.76 -9.57
CA THR A 478 40.73 -8.78 -10.76
C THR A 478 40.99 -7.40 -11.37
N LYS A 479 40.28 -6.36 -10.91
CA LYS A 479 40.43 -4.97 -11.39
C LYS A 479 40.14 -4.81 -12.89
N SER A 480 39.22 -5.60 -13.44
CA SER A 480 38.85 -5.50 -14.85
C SER A 480 38.03 -4.24 -15.14
N VAL A 481 38.37 -3.54 -16.25
CA VAL A 481 37.68 -2.36 -16.80
C VAL A 481 37.69 -2.42 -18.33
N GLY A 482 36.96 -1.51 -18.97
CA GLY A 482 36.79 -1.44 -20.43
C GLY A 482 35.51 -2.13 -20.89
N THR A 483 35.53 -2.69 -22.09
CA THR A 483 34.41 -3.45 -22.66
C THR A 483 34.41 -4.88 -22.15
N VAL A 484 33.60 -5.13 -21.12
CA VAL A 484 33.35 -6.45 -20.54
C VAL A 484 32.05 -7.05 -21.08
N LEU A 485 31.93 -8.38 -21.12
CA LEU A 485 30.76 -9.07 -21.68
C LEU A 485 29.50 -8.95 -20.82
N ASP A 486 29.68 -8.85 -19.50
CA ASP A 486 28.58 -8.83 -18.54
C ASP A 486 28.89 -7.81 -17.43
N PRO A 487 28.51 -6.53 -17.62
CA PRO A 487 28.94 -5.43 -16.76
C PRO A 487 28.21 -5.44 -15.42
N VAL A 488 28.99 -5.36 -14.35
CA VAL A 488 28.58 -5.09 -12.97
C VAL A 488 29.39 -3.92 -12.45
N PHE A 489 28.95 -3.31 -11.36
CA PHE A 489 29.86 -2.63 -10.46
C PHE A 489 30.06 -3.50 -9.22
N ALA A 490 31.28 -3.54 -8.72
CA ALA A 490 31.57 -3.99 -7.38
C ALA A 490 32.77 -3.20 -6.84
N LEU A 491 32.59 -2.55 -5.70
CA LEU A 491 33.66 -1.87 -4.96
C LEU A 491 33.82 -2.56 -3.62
N ARG A 492 35.06 -2.94 -3.27
CA ARG A 492 35.40 -3.63 -2.02
C ARG A 492 36.42 -2.83 -1.23
N THR A 493 36.17 -2.69 0.07
CA THR A 493 37.10 -2.07 1.03
C THR A 493 37.19 -2.87 2.32
N LYS A 494 38.28 -2.67 3.07
CA LYS A 494 38.43 -3.17 4.44
C LYS A 494 37.89 -2.13 5.42
N VAL A 495 37.27 -2.59 6.51
CA VAL A 495 36.77 -1.78 7.61
C VAL A 495 37.20 -2.43 8.92
N GLU A 496 37.89 -1.69 9.77
CA GLU A 496 38.25 -2.14 11.13
C GLU A 496 37.37 -1.40 12.13
N VAL A 497 36.69 -2.15 13.00
CA VAL A 497 35.74 -1.61 13.95
C VAL A 497 36.13 -2.04 15.36
N ASP A 498 36.56 -1.08 16.18
CA ASP A 498 36.90 -1.29 17.58
C ASP A 498 35.69 -1.79 18.40
N PRO A 499 35.93 -2.47 19.54
CA PRO A 499 34.86 -2.89 20.45
C PRO A 499 33.92 -1.74 20.81
N GLY A 500 32.62 -1.89 20.56
CA GLY A 500 31.60 -0.88 20.85
C GLY A 500 31.58 0.32 19.90
N ALA A 501 32.49 0.39 18.93
CA ALA A 501 32.55 1.48 17.96
C ALA A 501 31.66 1.21 16.73
N SER A 502 31.44 2.27 15.95
CA SER A 502 30.74 2.22 14.67
C SER A 502 31.59 2.84 13.58
N GLN A 503 31.51 2.29 12.37
CA GLN A 503 32.12 2.84 11.17
C GLN A 503 31.09 2.93 10.06
N THR A 504 31.14 3.99 9.25
CA THR A 504 30.22 4.19 8.13
C THR A 504 30.95 4.09 6.80
N VAL A 505 30.39 3.30 5.89
CA VAL A 505 30.82 3.21 4.49
C VAL A 505 29.65 3.62 3.62
N THR A 506 29.88 4.61 2.77
CA THR A 506 28.85 5.13 1.87
C THR A 506 29.14 4.70 0.44
N PHE A 507 28.14 4.13 -0.22
CA PHE A 507 28.16 3.87 -1.66
C PHE A 507 27.24 4.86 -2.36
N ILE A 508 27.72 5.47 -3.44
CA ILE A 508 27.00 6.52 -4.15
C ILE A 508 26.90 6.13 -5.61
N THR A 509 25.68 6.15 -6.15
CA THR A 509 25.41 5.90 -7.56
C THR A 509 24.89 7.18 -8.21
N LEU A 510 25.58 7.64 -9.23
CA LEU A 510 25.34 8.92 -9.92
C LEU A 510 24.96 8.64 -11.39
N ILE A 511 24.12 9.48 -11.99
CA ILE A 511 23.81 9.43 -13.43
C ILE A 511 23.80 10.85 -14.01
N ALA A 512 24.36 11.01 -15.21
CA ALA A 512 24.39 12.27 -15.95
C ALA A 512 24.29 12.04 -17.47
N GLU A 513 23.87 13.07 -18.22
CA GLU A 513 23.78 13.03 -19.69
C GLU A 513 25.15 13.34 -20.35
N GLY A 514 26.11 13.90 -19.60
CA GLY A 514 27.46 14.19 -20.07
C GLY A 514 28.58 13.68 -19.15
N ARG A 515 29.75 13.40 -19.72
CA ARG A 515 30.93 12.95 -18.94
C ARG A 515 31.40 14.02 -17.96
N ASP A 516 31.49 15.27 -18.41
CA ASP A 516 31.97 16.38 -17.58
C ASP A 516 31.00 16.69 -16.44
N GLU A 517 29.70 16.61 -16.71
CA GLU A 517 28.64 16.70 -15.71
C GLU A 517 28.77 15.59 -14.66
N LEU A 518 28.96 14.33 -15.10
CA LEU A 518 29.19 13.21 -14.18
C LEU A 518 30.43 13.44 -13.31
N ILE A 519 31.53 13.92 -13.89
CA ILE A 519 32.77 14.19 -13.15
C ILE A 519 32.57 15.30 -12.11
N ASN A 520 31.80 16.34 -12.43
CA ASN A 520 31.47 17.38 -11.47
C ASN A 520 30.61 16.83 -10.32
N LEU A 521 29.65 15.94 -10.61
CA LEU A 521 28.90 15.23 -9.57
C LEU A 521 29.80 14.33 -8.71
N ILE A 522 30.72 13.58 -9.33
CA ILE A 522 31.70 12.76 -8.58
C ILE A 522 32.52 13.65 -7.63
N LYS A 523 33.02 14.80 -8.10
CA LYS A 523 33.77 15.75 -7.26
C LYS A 523 32.91 16.29 -6.12
N LYS A 524 31.68 16.72 -6.40
CA LYS A 524 30.72 17.22 -5.39
C LYS A 524 30.49 16.16 -4.31
N TYR A 525 30.18 14.92 -4.69
CA TYR A 525 29.84 13.85 -3.75
C TYR A 525 31.06 13.12 -3.16
N HIS A 526 32.27 13.43 -3.62
CA HIS A 526 33.50 13.03 -2.95
C HIS A 526 33.71 13.84 -1.65
N GLU A 527 33.25 15.08 -1.62
CA GLU A 527 33.24 15.93 -0.42
C GLU A 527 32.14 15.46 0.55
N ARG A 528 32.55 14.95 1.72
CA ARG A 528 31.63 14.25 2.64
C ARG A 528 30.47 15.09 3.16
N HIS A 529 30.61 16.41 3.26
CA HIS A 529 29.53 17.28 3.72
C HIS A 529 28.33 17.30 2.77
N ASN A 530 28.48 16.84 1.52
CA ASN A 530 27.41 16.76 0.54
C ASN A 530 26.67 15.40 0.56
N ILE A 531 27.08 14.47 1.43
CA ILE A 531 26.54 13.10 1.52
C ILE A 531 25.51 12.96 2.66
N THR A 532 25.59 13.83 3.67
CA THR A 532 24.81 13.75 4.93
C THR A 532 23.55 14.57 4.92
#